data_AF-A0A9D8SPB6-F1
#
_entry.id   AF-A0A9D8SPB6-F1
#
_cell.length_a   1.000
_cell.length_b   1.000
_cell.length_c   1.000
_cell.angle_alpha   90.00
_cell.angle_beta   90.00
_cell.angle_gamma   90.00
#
_symmetry.space_group_name_H-M   'P 1'
#
loop_
_entity.id
_entity.type
_entity.pdbx_description
1 polymer ?
#
loop_
_entity_poly.entity_id
_entity_poly.type
_entity_poly.pdbx_seq_one_letter_code
_entity_poly.pdbx_strand_id
1 'polypeptide(L)'
;MQTTFTDKNGTHWDLDLTFETIRRLQTWQYSKTILNHHSLTAPSREMLTILLEDAGALFEMVWSIIEPQSLVVWPDLTIEQREVEFLKGIGINEIEKVREVFFGVLGFFSPEVSMIQEFHQQMKRNSLETAKRKLEEAGDEVQKKVEAELEQQIQSLTAEIENLSIADALNSQEPPELNLAT
;
A
#
# COMPACT_ATOMS: atom_id res chain seq x y z
N MET A 1 16.26 -21.03 -7.68
CA MET A 1 15.97 -19.66 -7.22
C MET A 1 15.53 -18.86 -8.44
N GLN A 2 14.52 -18.01 -8.31
CA GLN A 2 13.96 -17.30 -9.46
C GLN A 2 14.74 -16.00 -9.68
N THR A 3 15.44 -15.87 -10.81
CA THR A 3 16.14 -14.63 -11.22
C THR A 3 15.30 -13.78 -12.16
N THR A 4 14.17 -14.31 -12.63
CA THR A 4 13.33 -13.69 -13.64
C THR A 4 11.99 -13.25 -13.09
N PHE A 5 11.46 -12.13 -13.56
CA PHE A 5 10.07 -11.74 -13.33
C PHE A 5 9.36 -11.46 -14.65
N THR A 6 8.03 -11.37 -14.60
CA THR A 6 7.19 -11.04 -15.75
C THR A 6 6.45 -9.76 -15.45
N ASP A 7 6.50 -8.78 -16.34
CA ASP A 7 5.75 -7.54 -16.20
C ASP A 7 4.27 -7.73 -16.56
N LYS A 8 3.45 -6.68 -16.38
CA LYS A 8 2.00 -6.75 -16.67
C LYS A 8 1.68 -6.96 -18.15
N ASN A 9 2.63 -6.64 -19.04
CA ASN A 9 2.50 -6.78 -20.48
C ASN A 9 2.91 -8.20 -20.96
N GLY A 10 3.38 -9.06 -20.04
CA GLY A 10 3.85 -10.41 -20.34
C GLY A 10 5.31 -10.48 -20.75
N THR A 11 6.06 -9.39 -20.67
CA THR A 11 7.50 -9.39 -20.97
C THR A 11 8.27 -10.05 -19.84
N HIS A 12 9.15 -10.97 -20.20
CA HIS A 12 10.05 -11.64 -19.25
C HIS A 12 11.36 -10.87 -19.12
N TRP A 13 11.74 -10.57 -17.88
CA TRP A 13 12.95 -9.85 -17.54
C TRP A 13 13.83 -10.70 -16.64
N ASP A 14 15.13 -10.74 -16.93
CA ASP A 14 16.12 -11.45 -16.12
C ASP A 14 16.95 -10.48 -15.27
N LEU A 15 17.05 -10.75 -13.97
CA LEU A 15 17.84 -9.96 -13.02
C LEU A 15 19.17 -10.63 -12.67
N ASP A 16 19.64 -11.56 -13.49
CA ASP A 16 20.90 -12.25 -13.23
C ASP A 16 22.10 -11.28 -13.07
N LEU A 17 22.69 -11.33 -11.88
CA LEU A 17 23.82 -10.50 -11.47
C LEU A 17 25.14 -11.22 -11.79
N THR A 18 25.40 -11.42 -13.08
CA THR A 18 26.70 -11.93 -13.53
C THR A 18 27.83 -10.96 -13.19
N PHE A 19 29.08 -11.44 -13.18
CA PHE A 19 30.26 -10.56 -13.02
C PHE A 19 30.28 -9.43 -14.05
N GLU A 20 29.86 -9.68 -15.28
CA GLU A 20 29.81 -8.65 -16.32
C GLU A 20 28.71 -7.63 -16.04
N THR A 21 27.54 -8.06 -15.57
CA THR A 21 26.47 -7.17 -15.10
C THR A 21 26.99 -6.25 -14.00
N ILE A 22 27.64 -6.81 -12.97
CA ILE A 22 28.20 -6.05 -11.84
C ILE A 22 29.26 -5.07 -12.31
N ARG A 23 30.18 -5.50 -13.17
CA ARG A 23 31.25 -4.66 -13.73
C ARG A 23 30.67 -3.48 -14.50
N ARG A 24 29.65 -3.71 -15.34
CA ARG A 24 28.94 -2.65 -16.08
C ARG A 24 28.32 -1.65 -15.11
N LEU A 25 27.57 -2.15 -14.12
CA LEU A 25 26.87 -1.33 -13.13
C LEU A 25 27.80 -0.41 -12.33
N GLN A 26 29.01 -0.86 -11.99
CA GLN A 26 30.02 -0.06 -11.31
C GLN A 26 30.57 1.10 -12.16
N THR A 27 30.56 0.94 -13.48
CA THR A 27 31.07 1.96 -14.41
C THR A 27 29.97 2.87 -14.95
N TRP A 28 28.71 2.53 -14.74
CA TRP A 28 27.60 3.20 -15.39
C TRP A 28 27.22 4.49 -14.66
N GLN A 29 26.86 5.53 -15.43
CA GLN A 29 26.60 6.85 -14.86
C GLN A 29 25.22 7.00 -14.22
N TYR A 30 24.26 6.15 -14.57
CA TYR A 30 22.89 6.26 -14.05
C TYR A 30 22.75 5.64 -12.65
N SER A 31 23.46 4.55 -12.35
CA SER A 31 23.51 3.93 -11.00
C SER A 31 24.28 4.73 -9.93
N LYS A 32 24.78 5.92 -10.29
CA LYS A 32 25.70 6.72 -9.48
C LYS A 32 25.14 7.10 -8.12
N THR A 33 23.83 7.21 -7.95
CA THR A 33 23.28 7.69 -6.67
C THR A 33 23.47 6.66 -5.56
N ILE A 34 23.36 5.35 -5.87
CA ILE A 34 23.42 4.26 -4.88
C ILE A 34 24.76 3.52 -4.96
N LEU A 35 25.28 3.25 -6.16
CA LEU A 35 26.50 2.45 -6.33
C LEU A 35 27.81 3.23 -6.16
N ASN A 36 27.79 4.56 -6.08
CA ASN A 36 28.99 5.33 -5.76
C ASN A 36 29.50 5.09 -4.34
N HIS A 37 28.64 4.65 -3.43
CA HIS A 37 28.95 4.48 -2.01
C HIS A 37 28.83 3.03 -1.52
N HIS A 38 28.25 2.15 -2.33
CA HIS A 38 27.90 0.80 -1.90
C HIS A 38 28.20 -0.25 -2.98
N SER A 39 28.61 -1.44 -2.56
CA SER A 39 28.91 -2.56 -3.45
C SER A 39 27.72 -3.52 -3.54
N LEU A 40 27.40 -3.97 -4.75
CA LEU A 40 26.41 -5.05 -4.95
C LEU A 40 26.89 -6.41 -4.43
N THR A 41 28.21 -6.64 -4.41
CA THR A 41 28.78 -7.90 -3.91
C THR A 41 29.01 -7.90 -2.40
N ALA A 42 28.84 -6.74 -1.76
CA ALA A 42 28.91 -6.55 -0.33
C ALA A 42 27.95 -5.41 0.06
N PRO A 43 26.62 -5.64 -0.09
CA PRO A 43 25.62 -4.61 0.11
C PRO A 43 25.65 -4.14 1.57
N SER A 44 25.76 -2.83 1.77
CA SER A 44 25.68 -2.24 3.10
C SER A 44 24.25 -2.30 3.62
N ARG A 45 24.07 -2.28 4.95
CA ARG A 45 22.73 -2.17 5.55
C ARG A 45 21.98 -0.94 5.06
N GLU A 46 22.67 0.18 4.89
CA GLU A 46 22.10 1.43 4.38
C GLU A 46 21.56 1.27 2.96
N MET A 47 22.33 0.66 2.05
CA MET A 47 21.89 0.35 0.69
C MET A 47 20.64 -0.54 0.71
N LEU A 48 20.64 -1.58 1.53
CA LEU A 48 19.49 -2.49 1.63
C LEU A 48 18.25 -1.77 2.17
N THR A 49 18.39 -0.88 3.15
CA THR A 49 17.28 -0.06 3.63
C THR A 49 16.74 0.86 2.54
N ILE A 50 17.61 1.57 1.80
CA ILE A 50 17.19 2.44 0.70
C ILE A 50 16.41 1.64 -0.36
N LEU A 51 16.92 0.49 -0.78
CA LEU A 51 16.28 -0.35 -1.80
C LEU A 51 14.98 -1.00 -1.33
N LEU A 52 14.78 -1.12 -0.01
CA LEU A 52 13.52 -1.56 0.58
C LEU A 52 12.51 -0.41 0.71
N GLU A 53 12.93 0.77 1.12
CA GLU A 53 11.99 1.85 1.42
C GLU A 53 11.64 2.69 0.18
N ASP A 54 12.56 2.79 -0.78
CA ASP A 54 12.40 3.59 -1.99
C ASP A 54 12.25 2.70 -3.24
N ALA A 55 11.04 2.69 -3.79
CA ALA A 55 10.76 1.98 -5.03
C ALA A 55 11.50 2.58 -6.23
N GLY A 56 11.69 3.90 -6.28
CA GLY A 56 12.44 4.56 -7.35
C GLY A 56 13.88 4.08 -7.38
N ALA A 57 14.55 4.07 -6.22
CA ALA A 57 15.89 3.51 -6.05
C ALA A 57 15.99 2.04 -6.50
N LEU A 58 15.02 1.20 -6.12
CA LEU A 58 14.95 -0.19 -6.57
C LEU A 58 14.84 -0.29 -8.09
N PHE A 59 13.97 0.52 -8.70
CA PHE A 59 13.75 0.47 -10.15
C PHE A 59 14.90 1.05 -10.96
N GLU A 60 15.60 2.05 -10.46
CA GLU A 60 16.84 2.55 -11.07
C GLU A 60 17.88 1.43 -11.17
N MET A 61 18.03 0.65 -10.10
CA MET A 61 18.93 -0.51 -10.05
C MET A 61 18.49 -1.64 -10.97
N VAL A 62 17.20 -1.98 -10.95
CA VAL A 62 16.61 -3.01 -11.82
C VAL A 62 16.74 -2.62 -13.29
N TRP A 63 16.39 -1.38 -13.63
CA TRP A 63 16.55 -0.82 -14.98
C TRP A 63 18.01 -0.95 -15.43
N SER A 64 18.94 -0.64 -14.54
CA SER A 64 20.37 -0.76 -14.85
C SER A 64 20.84 -2.22 -15.11
N ILE A 65 20.08 -3.22 -14.68
CA ILE A 65 20.35 -4.63 -15.01
C ILE A 65 19.76 -5.00 -16.36
N ILE A 66 18.51 -4.60 -16.61
CA ILE A 66 17.70 -5.06 -17.75
C ILE A 66 17.80 -4.17 -19.00
N GLU A 67 18.36 -2.97 -18.90
CA GLU A 67 18.48 -2.05 -20.05
C GLU A 67 19.06 -2.70 -21.31
N PRO A 68 20.10 -3.56 -21.27
CA PRO A 68 20.56 -4.25 -22.46
C PRO A 68 19.54 -5.25 -23.03
N GLN A 69 18.72 -5.87 -22.18
CA GLN A 69 17.63 -6.75 -22.62
C GLN A 69 16.54 -5.95 -23.32
N SER A 70 16.30 -4.72 -22.86
CA SER A 70 15.32 -3.81 -23.47
C SER A 70 15.64 -3.47 -24.93
N LEU A 71 16.92 -3.49 -25.33
CA LEU A 71 17.34 -3.31 -26.73
C LEU A 71 16.79 -4.41 -27.65
N VAL A 72 16.61 -5.62 -27.13
CA VAL A 72 16.09 -6.76 -27.89
C VAL A 72 14.56 -6.70 -27.95
N VAL A 73 13.93 -6.29 -26.86
CA VAL A 73 12.46 -6.18 -26.77
C VAL A 73 11.94 -4.99 -27.60
N TRP A 74 12.63 -3.85 -27.55
CA TRP A 74 12.24 -2.59 -28.19
C TRP A 74 13.41 -1.96 -28.96
N PRO A 75 13.83 -2.54 -30.09
CA PRO A 75 15.01 -2.07 -30.83
C PRO A 75 14.85 -0.65 -31.40
N ASP A 76 13.63 -0.25 -31.71
CA ASP A 76 13.34 1.02 -32.40
C ASP A 76 13.16 2.23 -31.46
N LEU A 77 13.16 2.00 -30.14
CA LEU A 77 12.95 3.05 -29.13
C LEU A 77 14.27 3.67 -28.66
N THR A 78 14.24 4.91 -28.18
CA THR A 78 15.38 5.49 -27.44
C THR A 78 15.50 4.87 -26.04
N ILE A 79 16.63 5.06 -25.36
CA ILE A 79 16.83 4.53 -23.99
C ILE A 79 15.73 5.04 -23.05
N GLU A 80 15.42 6.33 -23.12
CA GLU A 80 14.42 6.98 -22.28
C GLU A 80 13.01 6.44 -22.58
N GLN A 81 12.70 6.19 -23.85
CA GLN A 81 11.43 5.60 -24.24
C GLN A 81 11.29 4.16 -23.75
N ARG A 82 12.37 3.36 -23.81
CA ARG A 82 12.36 1.99 -23.28
C ARG A 82 12.20 1.96 -21.77
N GLU A 83 12.85 2.87 -21.05
CA GLU A 83 12.70 2.99 -19.60
C GLU A 83 11.24 3.32 -19.25
N VAL A 84 10.62 4.25 -19.96
CA VAL A 84 9.22 4.60 -19.78
C VAL A 84 8.30 3.41 -20.09
N GLU A 85 8.54 2.66 -21.17
CA GLU A 85 7.75 1.46 -21.48
C GLU A 85 7.92 0.35 -20.43
N PHE A 86 9.15 0.17 -19.92
CA PHE A 86 9.41 -0.73 -18.80
C PHE A 86 8.62 -0.32 -17.56
N LEU A 87 8.73 0.95 -17.12
CA LEU A 87 8.02 1.45 -15.94
C LEU A 87 6.50 1.39 -16.10
N LYS A 88 5.98 1.63 -17.31
CA LYS A 88 4.56 1.40 -17.60
C LYS A 88 4.18 -0.05 -17.36
N GLY A 89 5.05 -1.01 -17.68
CA GLY A 89 4.86 -2.45 -17.44
C GLY A 89 4.78 -2.86 -15.96
N ILE A 90 5.23 -2.00 -15.05
CA ILE A 90 5.29 -2.30 -13.62
C ILE A 90 4.04 -1.76 -12.90
N GLY A 91 3.14 -2.67 -12.52
CA GLY A 91 2.03 -2.38 -11.60
C GLY A 91 2.40 -2.65 -10.13
N ILE A 92 1.48 -2.33 -9.21
CA ILE A 92 1.68 -2.54 -7.75
C ILE A 92 2.05 -4.00 -7.43
N ASN A 93 1.43 -4.96 -8.11
CA ASN A 93 1.70 -6.39 -7.90
C ASN A 93 3.10 -6.79 -8.41
N GLU A 94 3.55 -6.15 -9.49
CA GLU A 94 4.87 -6.40 -10.08
C GLU A 94 5.98 -5.81 -9.22
N ILE A 95 5.74 -4.71 -8.49
CA ILE A 95 6.72 -4.12 -7.56
C ILE A 95 7.18 -5.13 -6.52
N GLU A 96 6.26 -5.84 -5.86
CA GLU A 96 6.63 -6.82 -4.84
C GLU A 96 7.34 -8.03 -5.45
N LYS A 97 6.96 -8.48 -6.66
CA LYS A 97 7.65 -9.56 -7.38
C LYS A 97 9.07 -9.16 -7.78
N VAL A 98 9.23 -7.98 -8.36
CA VAL A 98 10.54 -7.42 -8.75
C VAL A 98 11.44 -7.34 -7.53
N ARG A 99 10.90 -6.84 -6.42
CA ARG A 99 11.61 -6.78 -5.14
C ARG A 99 12.04 -8.16 -4.67
N GLU A 100 11.12 -9.13 -4.63
CA GLU A 100 11.44 -10.49 -4.20
C GLU A 100 12.56 -11.11 -5.04
N VAL A 101 12.45 -10.99 -6.38
CA VAL A 101 13.47 -11.50 -7.30
C VAL A 101 14.79 -10.77 -7.09
N PHE A 102 14.80 -9.44 -7.08
CA PHE A 102 16.01 -8.64 -6.94
C PHE A 102 16.76 -8.91 -5.63
N PHE A 103 16.06 -8.93 -4.49
CA PHE A 103 16.66 -9.27 -3.20
C PHE A 103 17.07 -10.74 -3.13
N GLY A 104 16.34 -11.63 -3.80
CA GLY A 104 16.75 -13.02 -3.99
C GLY A 104 18.08 -13.14 -4.73
N VAL A 105 18.30 -12.35 -5.79
CA VAL A 105 19.57 -12.33 -6.50
C VAL A 105 20.69 -11.69 -5.64
N LEU A 106 20.40 -10.61 -4.92
CA LEU A 106 21.38 -10.03 -3.98
C LEU A 106 21.79 -11.00 -2.86
N GLY A 107 20.87 -11.87 -2.44
CA GLY A 107 21.11 -12.93 -1.45
C GLY A 107 22.25 -13.89 -1.83
N PHE A 108 22.59 -14.02 -3.13
CA PHE A 108 23.76 -14.81 -3.55
C PHE A 108 25.09 -14.24 -3.06
N PHE A 109 25.18 -12.91 -2.89
CA PHE A 109 26.41 -12.23 -2.50
C PHE A 109 26.47 -11.95 -1.00
N SER A 110 25.32 -11.78 -0.35
CA SER A 110 25.23 -11.56 1.09
C SER A 110 24.02 -12.32 1.64
N PRO A 111 24.26 -13.43 2.37
CA PRO A 111 23.20 -14.18 3.04
C PRO A 111 22.34 -13.33 3.99
N GLU A 112 22.91 -12.25 4.54
CA GLU A 112 22.25 -11.29 5.43
C GLU A 112 21.06 -10.57 4.75
N VAL A 113 21.08 -10.48 3.42
CA VAL A 113 19.99 -9.89 2.63
C VAL A 113 18.69 -10.68 2.83
N SER A 114 18.77 -12.01 2.91
CA SER A 114 17.61 -12.87 3.11
C SER A 114 16.95 -12.61 4.46
N MET A 115 17.76 -12.44 5.52
CA MET A 115 17.26 -12.11 6.87
C MET A 115 16.59 -10.73 6.91
N ILE A 116 17.15 -9.74 6.21
CA ILE A 116 16.57 -8.39 6.16
C ILE A 116 15.26 -8.39 5.38
N GLN A 117 15.17 -9.16 4.28
CA GLN A 117 13.96 -9.32 3.49
C GLN A 117 12.84 -9.98 4.32
N GLU A 118 13.16 -11.07 5.03
CA GLU A 118 12.21 -11.74 5.94
C GLU A 118 11.74 -10.81 7.06
N PHE A 119 12.66 -10.08 7.70
CA PHE A 119 12.33 -9.11 8.74
C PHE A 119 11.41 -8.00 8.22
N HIS A 120 11.70 -7.47 7.02
CA HIS A 120 10.86 -6.44 6.40
C HIS A 120 9.46 -6.96 6.05
N GLN A 121 9.34 -8.20 5.54
CA GLN A 121 8.05 -8.84 5.31
C GLN A 121 7.26 -9.04 6.61
N GLN A 122 7.94 -9.46 7.69
CA GLN A 122 7.32 -9.63 9.00
C GLN A 122 6.84 -8.29 9.57
N MET A 123 7.64 -7.23 9.44
CA MET A 123 7.25 -5.88 9.83
C MET A 123 6.03 -5.37 9.05
N LYS A 124 5.97 -5.59 7.72
CA LYS A 124 4.79 -5.27 6.90
C LYS A 124 3.53 -6.02 7.37
N ARG A 125 3.65 -7.30 7.72
CA ARG A 125 2.52 -8.09 8.25
C ARG A 125 2.03 -7.54 9.60
N ASN A 126 2.97 -7.30 10.52
CA ASN A 126 2.64 -6.78 11.85
C ASN A 126 2.01 -5.39 11.79
N SER A 127 2.50 -4.51 10.90
CA SER A 127 1.94 -3.16 10.72
C SER A 127 0.54 -3.23 10.11
N LEU A 128 0.32 -4.12 9.13
CA LEU A 128 -0.99 -4.35 8.53
C LEU A 128 -2.00 -4.88 9.55
N GLU A 129 -1.61 -5.86 10.38
CA GLU A 129 -2.46 -6.38 11.47
C GLU A 129 -2.81 -5.29 12.49
N THR A 130 -1.83 -4.47 12.86
CA THR A 130 -2.05 -3.34 13.77
C THR A 130 -3.00 -2.31 13.17
N ALA A 131 -2.85 -1.97 11.88
CA ALA A 131 -3.73 -1.05 11.19
C ALA A 131 -5.15 -1.60 11.07
N LYS A 132 -5.28 -2.90 10.76
CA LYS A 132 -6.58 -3.60 10.70
C LYS A 132 -7.29 -3.55 12.04
N ARG A 133 -6.60 -3.87 13.14
CA ARG A 133 -7.17 -3.80 14.48
C ARG A 133 -7.65 -2.40 14.84
N LYS A 134 -6.86 -1.36 14.52
CA LYS A 134 -7.27 0.05 14.75
C LYS A 134 -8.51 0.44 13.93
N LEU A 135 -8.63 -0.07 12.71
CA LEU A 135 -9.81 0.13 11.87
C LEU A 135 -11.05 -0.56 12.44
N GLU A 136 -10.90 -1.78 12.96
CA GLU A 136 -11.98 -2.50 13.65
C GLU A 136 -12.42 -1.75 14.92
N GLU A 137 -11.48 -1.33 15.77
CA GLU A 137 -11.75 -0.53 16.98
C GLU A 137 -12.47 0.79 16.63
N ALA A 138 -12.03 1.49 15.58
CA ALA A 138 -12.68 2.71 15.11
C ALA A 138 -14.08 2.45 14.54
N GLY A 139 -14.28 1.31 13.85
CA GLY A 139 -15.58 0.88 13.36
C GLY A 139 -16.58 0.64 14.49
N ASP A 140 -16.16 -0.07 15.53
CA ASP A 140 -16.96 -0.32 16.73
C ASP A 140 -17.31 0.97 17.47
N GLU A 141 -16.37 1.93 17.53
CA GLU A 141 -16.61 3.24 18.14
C GLU A 141 -17.63 4.07 17.35
N VAL A 142 -17.54 4.05 16.02
CA VAL A 142 -18.51 4.72 15.14
C VAL A 142 -19.89 4.08 15.29
N GLN A 143 -19.97 2.74 15.31
CA GLN A 143 -21.24 2.04 15.48
C GLN A 143 -21.92 2.40 16.81
N LYS A 144 -21.17 2.41 17.92
CA LYS A 144 -21.70 2.81 19.23
C LYS A 144 -22.20 4.26 19.25
N LYS A 145 -21.50 5.19 18.59
CA LYS A 145 -21.94 6.59 18.49
C LYS A 145 -23.24 6.71 17.70
N VAL A 146 -23.35 5.99 16.59
CA VAL A 146 -24.57 5.97 15.77
C VAL A 146 -25.75 5.37 16.55
N GLU A 147 -25.54 4.27 17.27
CA GLU A 147 -26.56 3.67 18.12
C GLU A 147 -27.02 4.63 19.23
N ALA A 148 -26.08 5.31 19.89
CA ALA A 148 -26.40 6.29 20.93
C ALA A 148 -27.17 7.52 20.38
N GLU A 149 -26.79 8.03 19.20
CA GLU A 149 -27.53 9.13 18.55
C GLU A 149 -28.93 8.70 18.11
N LEU A 150 -29.09 7.49 17.58
CA LEU A 150 -30.39 6.91 17.23
C LEU A 150 -31.28 6.77 18.47
N GLU A 151 -30.73 6.27 19.57
CA GLU A 151 -31.47 6.08 20.82
C GLU A 151 -31.88 7.43 21.43
N GLN A 152 -31.01 8.44 21.35
CA GLN A 152 -31.33 9.81 21.74
C GLN A 152 -32.45 10.42 20.87
N GLN A 153 -32.42 10.20 19.55
CA GLN A 153 -33.48 10.66 18.65
C GLN A 153 -34.81 9.95 18.91
N ILE A 154 -34.80 8.63 19.15
CA ILE A 154 -36.00 7.87 19.50
C ILE A 154 -36.61 8.38 20.81
N GLN A 155 -35.79 8.63 21.84
CA GLN A 155 -36.26 9.19 23.11
C GLN A 155 -36.85 10.60 22.93
N SER A 156 -36.20 11.46 22.13
CA SER A 156 -36.71 12.80 21.81
C SER A 156 -38.07 12.73 21.10
N LEU A 157 -38.20 11.88 20.08
CA LEU A 157 -39.45 11.69 19.34
C LEU A 157 -40.56 11.10 20.22
N THR A 158 -40.22 10.17 21.13
CA THR A 158 -41.19 9.58 22.07
C THR A 158 -41.73 10.63 23.04
N ALA A 159 -40.86 11.47 23.60
CA ALA A 159 -41.27 12.57 24.46
C ALA A 159 -42.12 13.62 23.72
N GLU A 160 -41.83 13.86 22.44
CA GLU A 160 -42.62 14.76 21.60
C GLU A 160 -44.02 14.19 21.32
N ILE A 161 -44.12 12.88 21.03
CA ILE A 161 -45.41 12.18 20.88
C ILE A 161 -46.22 12.19 22.18
N GLU A 162 -45.61 11.95 23.34
CA GLU A 162 -46.31 12.02 24.63
C GLU A 162 -46.85 13.43 24.91
N ASN A 163 -46.06 14.47 24.64
CA ASN A 163 -46.50 15.85 24.80
C ASN A 163 -47.67 16.20 23.86
N LEU A 164 -47.62 15.73 22.60
CA LEU A 164 -48.72 15.90 21.65
C LEU A 164 -49.98 15.14 22.08
N SER A 165 -49.84 13.91 22.58
CA SER A 165 -50.96 13.11 23.09
C SER A 165 -51.62 13.75 24.33
N ILE A 166 -50.85 14.40 25.20
CA ILE A 166 -51.37 15.14 26.36
C ILE A 166 -52.08 16.42 25.92
N ALA A 167 -51.54 17.13 24.93
CA ALA A 167 -52.18 18.32 24.35
C ALA A 167 -53.53 18.00 23.69
N ASP A 168 -53.63 16.88 22.97
CA ASP A 168 -54.89 16.42 22.37
C ASP A 168 -55.91 15.95 23.43
N ALA A 169 -55.45 15.31 24.51
CA ALA A 169 -56.31 14.92 25.63
C ALA A 169 -56.88 16.14 26.40
N LEU A 170 -56.11 17.22 26.52
CA LEU A 170 -56.53 18.48 27.14
C LEU A 170 -57.49 19.28 26.25
N ASN A 171 -57.36 19.21 24.92
CA ASN A 171 -58.31 19.83 23.98
C ASN A 171 -59.61 19.04 23.81
N SER A 172 -59.67 17.78 24.27
CA SER A 172 -60.86 16.92 24.17
C SER A 172 -61.78 16.99 25.40
N GLN A 173 -61.48 17.83 26.40
CA GLN A 173 -62.41 18.12 27.50
C GLN A 173 -63.44 19.16 27.04
N GLU A 174 -64.64 18.70 26.67
CA GLU A 174 -65.83 19.54 26.51
C GLU A 174 -66.07 20.36 27.81
N PRO A 175 -66.34 21.68 27.71
CA PRO A 175 -66.66 22.48 28.89
C PRO A 175 -67.96 21.96 29.53
N PRO A 176 -68.06 21.95 30.87
CA PRO A 176 -69.24 21.43 31.56
C PRO A 176 -70.48 22.24 31.18
N GLU A 177 -71.52 21.55 30.67
CA GLU A 177 -72.82 22.14 30.41
C GLU A 177 -73.39 22.74 31.70
N LEU A 178 -73.43 24.07 31.77
CA LEU A 178 -74.15 24.83 32.77
C LEU A 178 -75.65 24.65 32.54
N ASN A 179 -76.25 23.64 33.18
CA ASN A 179 -77.70 23.55 33.31
C ASN A 179 -78.22 24.67 34.22
N LEU A 180 -78.56 25.81 33.62
CA LEU A 180 -79.41 26.84 34.20
C LEU A 180 -80.87 26.46 33.93
N ALA A 181 -81.47 25.69 34.85
CA ALA A 181 -82.91 25.57 34.95
C ALA A 181 -83.42 26.60 35.95
N THR A 182 -84.23 27.51 35.40
CA THR A 182 -85.08 28.54 36.03
C THR A 182 -85.95 28.05 37.18
#